data_AF-A0A1A6H7G8-F1
#
_entry.id   AF-A0A1A6H7G8-F1
#
_cell.length_a   1.000
_cell.length_b   1.000
_cell.length_c   1.000
_cell.angle_alpha   90.00
_cell.angle_beta   90.00
_cell.angle_gamma   90.00
#
_symmetry.space_group_name_H-M   'P 1'
#
loop_
_entity.id
_entity.type
_entity.pdbx_description
1 polymer ?
#
loop_
_entity_poly.entity_id
_entity_poly.type
_entity_poly.pdbx_seq_one_letter_code
_entity_poly.pdbx_strand_id
1 'polypeptide(L)'
;MTVNSQEHKKLQAILKATYTHSRNLACFVFTYKGLCALQSHVQGETNQMHPFLAAFIGGLLVFSKNNSINSQINMYLTSRVLFALCRLAVEKGYFPKLRWDPFPLHTAVIWGLVLWLFEYHRSTLQPSLQSSMAYLYEDSNVWHDISDFLIFNKSRPSKT
;
A
#
# COMPACT_ATOMS: atom_id res chain seq x y z
N MET A 1 -5.69 -36.84 -2.58
CA MET A 1 -6.20 -35.99 -3.70
C MET A 1 -6.46 -34.52 -3.31
N THR A 2 -5.85 -33.97 -2.25
CA THR A 2 -6.13 -32.61 -1.75
C THR A 2 -5.05 -31.57 -2.06
N VAL A 3 -3.83 -31.99 -2.42
CA VAL A 3 -2.71 -31.09 -2.71
C VAL A 3 -2.91 -30.35 -4.04
N ASN A 4 -3.38 -31.05 -5.08
CA ASN A 4 -3.55 -30.46 -6.41
C ASN A 4 -4.62 -29.33 -6.39
N SER A 5 -5.70 -29.51 -5.64
CA SER A 5 -6.76 -28.49 -5.54
C SER A 5 -6.36 -27.24 -4.77
N GLN A 6 -5.41 -27.33 -3.83
CA GLN A 6 -4.88 -26.18 -3.11
C GLN A 6 -3.93 -25.34 -3.98
N GLU A 7 -3.03 -26.00 -4.72
CA GLU A 7 -2.07 -25.31 -5.60
C GLU A 7 -2.79 -24.61 -6.76
N HIS A 8 -3.78 -25.25 -7.38
CA HIS A 8 -4.61 -24.60 -8.40
C HIS A 8 -5.36 -23.38 -7.86
N LYS A 9 -5.89 -23.44 -6.64
CA LYS A 9 -6.57 -22.29 -6.01
C LYS A 9 -5.62 -21.12 -5.75
N LYS A 10 -4.39 -21.39 -5.29
CA LYS A 10 -3.36 -20.36 -5.11
C LYS A 10 -2.98 -19.73 -6.44
N LEU A 11 -2.72 -20.53 -7.47
CA LEU A 11 -2.38 -20.04 -8.81
C LEU A 11 -3.50 -19.17 -9.38
N GLN A 12 -4.76 -19.62 -9.28
CA GLN A 12 -5.92 -18.83 -9.69
C GLN A 12 -6.04 -17.51 -8.91
N ALA A 13 -5.76 -17.51 -7.61
CA ALA A 13 -5.78 -16.29 -6.80
C ALA A 13 -4.71 -15.30 -7.25
N ILE A 14 -3.48 -15.77 -7.51
CA ILE A 14 -2.38 -14.93 -8.03
C ILE A 14 -2.74 -14.38 -9.40
N LEU A 15 -3.18 -15.22 -10.33
CA LEU A 15 -3.57 -14.80 -11.68
C LEU A 15 -4.72 -13.78 -11.64
N LYS A 16 -5.73 -14.01 -10.80
CA LYS A 16 -6.85 -13.08 -10.61
C LYS A 16 -6.38 -11.76 -10.02
N ALA A 17 -5.42 -11.79 -9.10
CA ALA A 17 -4.86 -10.58 -8.51
C ALA A 17 -4.07 -9.77 -9.55
N THR A 18 -3.19 -10.43 -10.31
CA THR A 18 -2.43 -9.81 -11.40
C THR A 18 -3.36 -9.22 -12.46
N TYR A 19 -4.38 -9.97 -12.89
CA TYR A 19 -5.36 -9.50 -13.86
C TYR A 19 -6.16 -8.30 -13.35
N THR A 20 -6.58 -8.32 -12.08
CA THR A 20 -7.31 -7.19 -11.47
C THR A 20 -6.42 -5.95 -11.40
N HIS A 21 -5.16 -6.13 -11.02
CA HIS A 21 -4.19 -5.03 -10.96
C HIS A 21 -3.93 -4.42 -12.34
N SER A 22 -3.62 -5.24 -13.34
CA SER A 22 -3.32 -4.78 -14.69
C SER A 22 -4.55 -4.12 -15.35
N ARG A 23 -5.75 -4.68 -15.15
CA ARG A 23 -7.00 -4.10 -15.64
C ARG A 23 -7.30 -2.75 -15.01
N ASN A 24 -7.09 -2.59 -13.71
CA ASN A 24 -7.29 -1.29 -13.04
C ASN A 24 -6.31 -0.25 -13.60
N LEU A 25 -5.03 -0.60 -13.76
CA LEU A 25 -4.05 0.31 -14.34
C LEU A 25 -4.38 0.71 -15.78
N ALA A 26 -4.77 -0.26 -16.62
CA ALA A 26 -5.15 0.00 -18.01
C ALA A 26 -6.39 0.91 -18.09
N CYS A 27 -7.40 0.65 -17.26
CA CYS A 27 -8.61 1.48 -17.19
C CYS A 27 -8.29 2.90 -16.72
N PHE A 28 -7.38 3.06 -15.75
CA PHE A 28 -6.91 4.38 -15.30
C PHE A 28 -6.21 5.15 -16.41
N VAL A 29 -5.24 4.54 -17.09
CA VAL A 29 -4.51 5.21 -18.18
C VAL A 29 -5.45 5.57 -19.33
N PHE A 30 -6.38 4.68 -19.68
CA PHE A 30 -7.38 4.94 -20.70
C PHE A 30 -8.29 6.12 -20.32
N THR A 31 -8.82 6.11 -19.10
CA THR A 31 -9.72 7.17 -18.61
C THR A 31 -8.99 8.51 -18.50
N TYR A 32 -7.77 8.51 -17.94
CA TYR A 32 -6.93 9.71 -17.84
C TYR A 32 -6.61 10.29 -19.22
N LYS A 33 -6.10 9.47 -20.15
CA LYS A 33 -5.78 9.94 -21.51
C LYS A 33 -7.03 10.37 -22.28
N GLY A 34 -8.15 9.67 -22.10
CA GLY A 34 -9.44 10.04 -22.67
C GLY A 34 -9.93 11.40 -22.17
N LEU A 35 -9.85 11.65 -20.86
CA LEU A 35 -10.20 12.94 -20.25
C LEU A 35 -9.26 14.05 -20.72
N CYS A 36 -7.95 13.82 -20.77
CA CYS A 36 -7.00 14.81 -21.28
C CYS A 36 -7.21 15.12 -22.77
N ALA A 37 -7.51 14.11 -23.60
CA ALA A 37 -7.82 14.30 -25.01
C ALA A 37 -9.13 15.08 -25.21
N LEU A 38 -10.16 14.78 -24.42
CA LEU A 38 -11.43 15.49 -24.43
C LEU A 38 -11.25 16.95 -24.00
N GLN A 39 -10.50 17.20 -22.92
CA GLN A 39 -10.20 18.54 -22.44
C GLN A 39 -9.40 19.35 -23.48
N SER A 40 -8.39 18.73 -24.09
CA SER A 40 -7.59 19.35 -25.15
C SER A 40 -8.44 19.71 -26.37
N HIS A 41 -9.38 18.83 -26.76
CA HIS A 41 -10.29 19.08 -27.89
C HIS A 41 -11.31 20.20 -27.60
N VAL A 42 -11.72 20.37 -26.34
CA VAL A 42 -12.74 21.37 -25.96
C VAL A 42 -12.13 22.75 -25.64
N GLN A 43 -10.92 22.82 -25.08
CA GLN A 43 -10.33 24.08 -24.59
C GLN A 43 -9.12 24.61 -25.36
N GLY A 44 -8.50 23.83 -26.25
CA GLY A 44 -7.40 24.28 -27.12
C GLY A 44 -6.04 24.55 -26.44
N GLU A 45 -6.03 25.04 -25.20
CA GLU A 45 -4.84 25.34 -24.38
C GLU A 45 -4.82 24.48 -23.10
N THR A 46 -3.69 23.83 -22.81
CA THR A 46 -3.55 22.90 -21.67
C THR A 46 -3.06 23.62 -20.41
N ASN A 47 -3.99 24.20 -19.65
CA ASN A 47 -3.69 24.72 -18.30
C ASN A 47 -3.28 23.58 -17.33
N GLN A 48 -2.34 23.86 -16.41
CA GLN A 48 -1.73 22.88 -15.49
C GLN A 48 -2.73 22.15 -14.57
N MET A 49 -3.92 22.73 -14.38
CA MET A 49 -4.98 22.17 -13.54
C MET A 49 -5.80 21.06 -14.24
N HIS A 50 -5.82 21.02 -15.58
CA HIS A 50 -6.60 20.03 -16.32
C HIS A 50 -6.11 18.59 -16.14
N PRO A 51 -4.78 18.30 -16.23
CA PRO A 51 -4.26 16.97 -15.97
C PRO A 51 -4.51 16.51 -14.53
N PHE A 52 -4.44 17.42 -13.56
CA PHE A 52 -4.73 17.09 -12.16
C PHE A 52 -6.20 16.66 -12.00
N LEU A 53 -7.13 17.44 -12.54
CA LEU A 53 -8.57 17.13 -12.45
C LEU A 53 -8.91 15.83 -13.20
N ALA A 54 -8.32 15.62 -14.38
CA ALA A 54 -8.47 14.39 -15.15
C ALA A 54 -7.95 13.16 -14.37
N ALA A 55 -6.78 13.29 -13.74
CA ALA A 55 -6.21 12.23 -12.90
C ALA A 55 -7.06 11.97 -11.65
N PHE A 56 -7.61 13.02 -11.03
CA PHE A 56 -8.48 12.90 -9.87
C PHE A 56 -9.78 12.16 -10.20
N ILE A 57 -10.47 12.57 -11.27
CA ILE A 57 -11.71 11.92 -11.73
C ILE A 57 -11.44 10.48 -12.17
N GLY A 58 -10.39 10.26 -12.97
CA GLY A 58 -9.99 8.91 -13.38
C GLY A 58 -9.65 8.02 -12.18
N GLY A 59 -9.01 8.58 -11.16
CA GLY A 59 -8.68 7.89 -9.92
C GLY A 59 -9.93 7.46 -9.14
N LEU A 60 -10.88 8.38 -8.96
CA LEU A 60 -12.15 8.10 -8.28
C LEU A 60 -12.96 7.01 -8.98
N LEU A 61 -13.02 7.03 -10.32
CA LEU A 61 -13.80 6.05 -11.09
C LEU A 61 -13.16 4.64 -11.05
N VAL A 62 -11.83 4.57 -11.18
CA VAL A 62 -11.13 3.30 -11.37
C VAL A 62 -10.78 2.61 -10.05
N PHE A 63 -10.43 3.39 -9.03
CA PHE A 63 -10.01 2.86 -7.72
C PHE A 63 -11.13 2.91 -6.67
N SER A 64 -12.39 3.17 -7.07
CA SER A 64 -13.54 3.25 -6.14
C SER A 64 -13.76 1.99 -5.29
N LYS A 65 -13.42 0.81 -5.82
CA LYS A 65 -13.63 -0.46 -5.10
C LYS A 65 -12.53 -0.69 -4.08
N ASN A 66 -12.92 -0.87 -2.81
CA ASN A 66 -11.99 -1.27 -1.76
C ASN A 66 -11.75 -2.80 -1.80
N ASN A 67 -10.63 -3.22 -2.39
CA ASN A 67 -10.16 -4.61 -2.39
C ASN A 67 -8.71 -4.64 -1.91
N SER A 68 -8.20 -5.79 -1.46
CA SER A 68 -6.84 -5.94 -0.91
C SER A 68 -5.75 -5.42 -1.84
N ILE A 69 -5.91 -5.62 -3.15
CA ILE A 69 -5.00 -5.11 -4.20
C ILE A 69 -5.04 -3.58 -4.27
N ASN A 70 -6.23 -2.97 -4.28
CA ASN A 70 -6.37 -1.52 -4.34
C ASN A 70 -5.88 -0.86 -3.05
N SER A 71 -6.12 -1.47 -1.90
CA SER A 71 -5.57 -1.04 -0.61
C SER A 71 -4.03 -1.05 -0.64
N GLN A 72 -3.41 -2.11 -1.17
CA GLN A 72 -1.94 -2.17 -1.31
C GLN A 72 -1.40 -1.05 -2.21
N ILE A 73 -2.02 -0.83 -3.38
CA ILE A 73 -1.63 0.27 -4.28
C ILE A 73 -1.77 1.62 -3.58
N ASN A 74 -2.90 1.85 -2.90
CA ASN A 74 -3.18 3.11 -2.23
C ASN A 74 -2.16 3.42 -1.14
N MET A 75 -1.83 2.44 -0.29
CA MET A 75 -0.84 2.62 0.78
C MET A 75 0.57 2.86 0.22
N TYR A 76 0.96 2.11 -0.82
CA TYR A 76 2.24 2.33 -1.49
C TYR A 76 2.35 3.73 -2.10
N LEU A 77 1.34 4.14 -2.87
CA LEU A 77 1.32 5.43 -3.54
C LEU A 77 1.26 6.57 -2.53
N THR A 78 0.45 6.44 -1.47
CA THR A 78 0.36 7.43 -0.39
C THR A 78 1.72 7.69 0.24
N SER A 79 2.47 6.63 0.58
CA SER A 79 3.82 6.78 1.16
C SER A 79 4.77 7.52 0.20
N ARG A 80 4.77 7.16 -1.09
CA ARG A 80 5.64 7.79 -2.10
C ARG A 80 5.30 9.27 -2.32
N VAL A 81 4.01 9.58 -2.42
CA VAL A 81 3.53 10.96 -2.61
C VAL A 81 3.82 11.79 -1.37
N LEU A 82 3.57 11.26 -0.17
CA LEU A 82 3.87 11.96 1.08
C LEU A 82 5.38 12.27 1.17
N PHE A 83 6.24 11.29 0.87
CA PHE A 83 7.69 11.50 0.85
C PHE A 83 8.11 12.55 -0.19
N ALA A 84 7.52 12.52 -1.39
CA ALA A 84 7.78 13.52 -2.44
C ALA A 84 7.32 14.93 -2.02
N LEU A 85 6.16 15.04 -1.37
CA LEU A 85 5.65 16.30 -0.82
C LEU A 85 6.55 16.85 0.29
N CYS A 86 7.02 15.99 1.20
CA CYS A 86 7.99 16.38 2.23
C CYS A 86 9.28 16.92 1.59
N ARG A 87 9.83 16.25 0.58
CA ARG A 87 11.00 16.73 -0.15
C ARG A 87 10.74 18.07 -0.85
N LEU A 88 9.61 18.21 -1.52
CA LEU A 88 9.22 19.45 -2.19
C LEU A 88 9.06 20.61 -1.19
N ALA A 89 8.49 20.36 -0.01
CA ALA A 89 8.34 21.35 1.05
C ALA A 89 9.71 21.84 1.59
N VAL A 90 10.68 20.93 1.72
CA VAL A 90 12.06 21.24 2.08
C VAL A 90 12.76 22.06 0.98
N GLU A 91 12.61 21.67 -0.29
CA GLU A 91 13.17 22.40 -1.43
C GLU A 91 12.59 23.82 -1.57
N LYS A 92 11.28 23.97 -1.32
CA LYS A 92 10.59 25.28 -1.34
C LYS A 92 10.88 26.14 -0.10
N GLY A 93 11.64 25.63 0.87
CA GLY A 93 12.10 26.40 2.02
C GLY A 93 11.05 26.61 3.12
N TYR A 94 9.98 25.81 3.15
CA TYR A 94 9.02 25.84 4.27
C TYR A 94 9.65 25.38 5.58
N PHE A 95 10.65 24.50 5.50
CA PHE A 95 11.47 24.09 6.63
C PHE A 95 12.88 24.68 6.50
N PRO A 96 13.54 25.05 7.62
CA PRO A 96 14.93 25.48 7.58
C PRO A 96 15.77 24.41 6.89
N LYS A 97 16.68 24.80 5.98
CA LYS A 97 17.60 23.89 5.28
C LYS A 97 18.29 23.00 6.31
N LEU A 98 17.77 21.79 6.48
CA LEU A 98 18.33 20.84 7.41
C LEU A 98 19.69 20.42 6.83
N ARG A 99 20.77 20.68 7.57
CA ARG A 99 22.14 20.28 7.16
C ARG A 99 22.32 18.76 7.01
N TRP A 100 21.31 17.98 7.37
CA TRP A 100 21.31 16.53 7.47
C TRP A 100 20.18 15.96 6.62
N ASP A 101 20.36 14.72 6.17
CA ASP A 101 19.33 14.02 5.40
C ASP A 101 18.01 13.98 6.20
N PRO A 102 16.86 14.33 5.60
CA PRO A 102 15.56 14.30 6.27
C PRO A 102 15.05 12.87 6.54
N PHE A 103 15.71 11.85 5.97
CA PHE A 103 15.31 10.46 6.03
C PHE A 103 15.26 9.88 7.46
N PRO A 104 16.26 10.05 8.34
CA PRO A 104 16.23 9.50 9.69
C PRO A 104 15.11 10.11 10.55
N LEU A 105 14.84 11.40 10.39
CA LEU A 105 13.75 12.08 11.10
C LEU A 105 12.39 11.55 10.66
N HIS A 106 12.19 11.37 9.36
CA HIS A 106 10.98 10.74 8.83
C HIS A 106 10.78 9.33 9.39
N THR A 107 11.82 8.50 9.37
CA THR A 107 11.77 7.13 9.90
C THR A 107 11.45 7.12 11.40
N ALA A 108 12.10 7.97 12.21
CA ALA A 108 11.86 8.04 13.64
C ALA A 108 10.40 8.41 13.98
N VAL A 109 9.85 9.40 13.27
CA VAL A 109 8.45 9.83 13.45
C VAL A 109 7.47 8.71 13.05
N ILE A 110 7.67 8.09 11.89
CA ILE A 110 6.81 6.98 11.43
C ILE A 110 6.88 5.81 12.40
N TRP A 111 8.07 5.46 12.89
CA TRP A 111 8.26 4.37 13.84
C TRP A 111 7.56 4.63 15.17
N GLY A 112 7.72 5.84 15.73
CA GLY A 112 7.02 6.24 16.96
C GLY A 112 5.50 6.20 16.82
N LEU A 113 4.98 6.69 15.68
CA LEU A 113 3.54 6.65 15.39
C LEU A 113 3.03 5.21 15.26
N VAL A 114 3.75 4.33 14.56
CA VAL A 114 3.35 2.92 14.40
C VAL A 114 3.26 2.20 15.74
N LEU A 115 4.26 2.37 16.61
CA LEU A 115 4.25 1.76 17.94
C LEU A 115 3.14 2.33 18.82
N TRP A 116 2.92 3.65 18.78
CA TRP A 116 1.83 4.28 19.52
C TRP A 116 0.45 3.79 19.04
N LEU A 117 0.22 3.69 17.73
CA LEU A 117 -1.01 3.11 17.18
C LEU A 117 -1.16 1.63 17.56
N PHE A 118 -0.06 0.88 17.60
CA PHE A 118 -0.08 -0.54 17.97
C PHE A 118 -0.39 -0.75 19.46
N GLU A 119 0.02 0.14 20.34
CA GLU A 119 -0.29 0.01 21.76
C GLU A 119 -1.73 0.46 22.08
N TYR A 120 -2.17 1.60 21.54
CA TYR A 120 -3.44 2.22 21.94
C TYR A 120 -4.62 1.97 20.98
N HIS A 121 -4.38 1.71 19.68
CA HIS A 121 -5.41 1.68 18.64
C HIS A 121 -5.23 0.56 17.59
N ARG A 122 -4.89 -0.67 18.01
CA ARG A 122 -4.57 -1.80 17.11
C ARG A 122 -5.52 -2.00 15.94
N SER A 123 -6.82 -1.89 16.16
CA SER A 123 -7.86 -2.11 15.15
C SER A 123 -7.78 -1.16 13.94
N THR A 124 -7.10 -0.02 14.08
CA THR A 124 -6.94 0.98 13.02
C THR A 124 -5.75 0.70 12.09
N LEU A 125 -4.80 -0.13 12.53
CA LEU A 125 -3.62 -0.49 11.74
C LEU A 125 -3.99 -1.44 10.60
N GLN A 126 -3.17 -1.47 9.56
CA GLN A 126 -3.35 -2.47 8.51
C GLN A 126 -3.18 -3.88 9.09
N PRO A 127 -4.05 -4.86 8.75
CA PRO A 127 -3.98 -6.20 9.31
C PRO A 127 -2.61 -6.88 9.18
N SER A 128 -1.90 -6.64 8.07
CA SER A 128 -0.55 -7.17 7.86
C SER A 128 0.46 -6.65 8.88
N LEU A 129 0.42 -5.34 9.18
CA LEU A 129 1.35 -4.73 10.15
C LEU A 129 1.00 -5.15 11.58
N GLN A 130 -0.29 -5.30 11.89
CA GLN A 130 -0.73 -5.87 13.17
C GLN A 130 -0.20 -7.29 13.36
N SER A 131 -0.32 -8.16 12.35
CA SER A 131 0.19 -9.53 12.43
C SER A 131 1.71 -9.58 12.63
N SER A 132 2.47 -8.73 11.93
CA SER A 132 3.92 -8.64 12.13
C SER A 132 4.28 -8.16 13.54
N MET A 133 3.62 -7.12 14.05
CA MET A 133 3.90 -6.61 15.39
C MET A 133 3.47 -7.59 16.50
N ALA A 134 2.30 -8.23 16.37
CA ALA A 134 1.85 -9.25 17.32
C ALA A 134 2.80 -10.45 17.37
N TYR A 135 3.29 -10.92 16.23
CA TYR A 135 4.30 -11.99 16.18
C TYR A 135 5.60 -11.57 16.90
N LEU A 136 6.06 -10.34 16.66
CA LEU A 136 7.33 -9.86 17.21
C LEU A 136 7.27 -9.51 18.71
N TYR A 137 6.14 -9.02 19.22
CA TYR A 137 6.04 -8.47 20.58
C TYR A 137 5.18 -9.30 21.55
N GLU A 138 4.22 -10.09 21.04
CA GLU A 138 3.32 -10.89 21.89
C GLU A 138 3.66 -12.38 21.81
N ASP A 139 3.85 -12.92 20.61
CA ASP A 139 4.13 -14.34 20.37
C ASP A 139 5.60 -14.69 20.71
N SER A 140 6.48 -13.71 20.70
CA SER A 140 7.89 -13.84 21.10
C SER A 140 8.11 -13.92 22.62
N ASN A 141 7.05 -13.91 23.44
CA ASN A 141 7.15 -14.15 24.89
C ASN A 141 6.96 -15.63 25.26
N VAL A 142 6.65 -16.50 24.29
CA VAL A 142 6.48 -17.96 24.48
C VAL A 142 7.59 -18.70 23.73
N TRP A 143 8.83 -18.59 24.22
CA TRP A 143 9.98 -19.28 23.62
C TRP A 143 10.08 -20.72 24.13
N HIS A 144 9.81 -21.69 23.24
CA HIS A 144 10.23 -23.07 23.41
C HIS A 144 11.04 -23.50 22.18
N ASP A 145 12.35 -23.24 22.24
CA ASP A 145 13.44 -23.73 21.38
C ASP A 145 13.55 -23.26 19.90
N ILE A 146 14.80 -22.92 19.53
CA ILE A 146 15.27 -22.44 18.21
C ILE A 146 15.04 -23.49 17.09
N SER A 147 14.74 -24.73 17.45
CA SER A 147 14.40 -25.84 16.55
C SER A 147 13.10 -25.59 15.76
N ASP A 148 12.21 -24.74 16.27
CA ASP A 148 10.91 -24.43 15.64
C ASP A 148 11.05 -23.50 14.42
N PHE A 149 12.11 -22.68 14.38
CA PHE A 149 12.34 -21.69 13.31
C PHE A 149 12.73 -22.33 11.96
N LEU A 150 13.31 -23.53 11.97
CA LEU A 150 13.76 -24.20 10.74
C LEU A 150 12.83 -25.32 10.26
N ILE A 151 11.92 -25.85 11.09
CA ILE A 151 11.18 -27.09 10.77
C ILE A 151 9.65 -26.93 10.78
N PHE A 152 9.04 -25.99 11.52
CA PHE A 152 7.57 -25.97 11.65
C PHE A 152 6.86 -24.81 10.93
N ASN A 153 6.54 -25.03 9.65
CA ASN A 153 5.38 -24.38 9.02
C ASN A 153 4.09 -24.98 9.64
N LYS A 154 3.60 -24.36 10.71
CA LYS A 154 2.32 -24.56 11.41
C LYS A 154 1.35 -25.56 10.74
N SER A 155 1.35 -26.82 11.18
CA SER A 155 0.30 -27.79 10.84
C SER A 155 -0.98 -27.43 11.60
N ARG A 156 -2.08 -27.19 10.88
CA ARG A 156 -3.40 -26.86 11.46
C ARG A 156 -3.86 -27.95 12.44
N PRO A 157 -4.42 -27.61 13.60
CA PRO A 157 -5.04 -28.60 14.46
C PRO A 157 -6.29 -29.17 13.78
N SER A 158 -6.35 -30.51 13.69
CA SER A 158 -7.55 -31.25 13.31
C SER A 158 -8.62 -31.04 14.38
N LYS A 159 -9.76 -30.46 13.99
CA LYS A 159 -10.96 -30.46 14.83
C LYS A 159 -11.48 -31.90 14.93
N THR A 160 -11.53 -32.42 16.15
CA THR A 160 -12.36 -33.57 16.52
C THR A 160 -13.84 -33.23 16.39
#